data_AF-A0A163LXK6-F1
#
_entry.id   AF-A0A163LXK6-F1
#
_cell.length_a   1.000
_cell.length_b   1.000
_cell.length_c   1.000
_cell.angle_alpha   90.00
_cell.angle_beta   90.00
_cell.angle_gamma   90.00
#
_symmetry.space_group_name_H-M   'P 1'
#
loop_
_entity.id
_entity.type
_entity.pdbx_description
1 polymer ?
#
loop_
_entity_poly.entity_id
_entity_poly.type
_entity_poly.pdbx_seq_one_letter_code
_entity_poly.pdbx_strand_id
1 'polypeptide(L)'
;MLDLRFTSAELRFATTTLAIIAALAPAVYFLLPAKKQDATEHVKTFKKLIKAYSTLRPEALVSTASRDFTHTVLPASLNLPSRPLNAFKGHAGMIFSLFESFEMAPQPNGNGDAVHYSKETNTVTAHCRMGGKVTAESSMGQKLIASGLTEWWTECVIFVQTSPDGKRIIEVREFVHSAKAEELQERLSGVLRD
;
A
#
# COMPACT_ATOMS: atom_id res chain seq x y z
N MET A 1 52.58 -1.91 25.28
CA MET A 1 51.56 -2.93 25.66
C MET A 1 51.02 -2.53 27.02
N LEU A 2 49.74 -2.16 27.11
CA LEU A 2 49.09 -1.86 28.39
C LEU A 2 48.67 -3.17 29.04
N ASP A 3 49.28 -3.50 30.16
CA ASP A 3 49.02 -4.72 30.95
C ASP A 3 47.71 -4.50 31.73
N LEU A 4 46.58 -4.96 31.20
CA LEU A 4 45.27 -4.87 31.84
C LEU A 4 45.17 -5.90 32.97
N ARG A 5 45.53 -5.50 34.19
CA ARG A 5 45.39 -6.32 35.39
C ARG A 5 44.07 -6.01 36.08
N PHE A 6 43.08 -6.89 35.90
CA PHE A 6 41.82 -6.84 36.62
C PHE A 6 41.92 -7.59 37.94
N THR A 7 41.37 -7.01 38.99
CA THR A 7 41.22 -7.64 40.29
C THR A 7 40.09 -8.68 40.25
N SER A 8 40.15 -9.68 41.13
CA SER A 8 39.10 -10.72 41.25
C SER A 8 37.72 -10.14 41.56
N ALA A 9 37.65 -8.97 42.22
CA ALA A 9 36.41 -8.25 42.48
C ALA A 9 35.81 -7.64 41.20
N GLU A 10 36.65 -7.03 40.35
CA GLU A 10 36.24 -6.49 39.05
C GLU A 10 35.77 -7.60 38.10
N LEU A 11 36.45 -8.74 38.09
CA LEU A 11 36.03 -9.92 37.32
C LEU A 11 34.67 -10.44 37.79
N ARG A 12 34.44 -10.56 39.10
CA ARG A 12 33.14 -11.00 39.65
C ARG A 12 32.03 -10.00 39.32
N PHE A 13 32.31 -8.70 39.42
CA PHE A 13 31.35 -7.65 39.10
C PHE A 13 30.99 -7.66 37.60
N ALA A 14 31.98 -7.76 36.72
CA ALA A 14 31.76 -7.85 35.28
C ALA A 14 30.97 -9.11 34.90
N THR A 15 31.31 -10.26 35.49
CA THR A 15 30.62 -11.53 35.22
C THR A 15 29.17 -11.48 35.70
N THR A 16 28.92 -10.89 36.88
CA THR A 16 27.57 -10.71 37.42
C THR A 16 26.75 -9.77 36.55
N THR A 17 27.35 -8.66 36.11
CA THR A 17 26.70 -7.69 35.22
C THR A 17 26.33 -8.33 33.88
N LEU A 18 27.25 -9.10 33.28
CA LEU A 18 27.01 -9.79 32.02
C LEU A 18 25.91 -10.84 32.16
N ALA A 19 25.89 -11.59 33.26
CA ALA A 19 24.85 -12.58 33.55
C ALA A 19 23.47 -11.93 33.74
N ILE A 20 23.41 -10.78 34.42
CA ILE A 20 22.18 -9.99 34.58
C ILE A 20 21.69 -9.49 33.23
N ILE A 21 22.56 -8.93 32.39
CA ILE A 21 22.19 -8.46 31.05
C ILE A 21 21.72 -9.63 30.17
N ALA A 22 22.42 -10.76 30.18
CA ALA A 22 22.05 -11.94 29.41
C ALA A 22 20.70 -12.54 29.85
N ALA A 23 20.36 -12.44 31.13
CA ALA A 23 19.06 -12.87 31.66
C ALA A 23 17.93 -11.87 31.36
N LEU A 24 18.21 -10.57 31.46
CA LEU A 24 17.19 -9.52 31.32
C LEU A 24 16.94 -9.11 29.86
N ALA A 25 17.93 -9.18 28.97
CA ALA A 25 17.77 -8.74 27.58
C ALA A 25 16.68 -9.52 26.81
N PRO A 26 16.57 -10.86 26.92
CA PRO A 26 15.47 -11.60 26.31
C PRO A 26 14.13 -11.24 26.94
N ALA A 27 14.06 -11.13 28.27
CA ALA A 27 12.83 -10.77 28.97
C ALA A 27 12.33 -9.38 28.57
N VAL A 28 13.21 -8.38 28.48
CA VAL A 28 12.88 -7.04 28.00
C VAL A 28 12.46 -7.09 26.53
N TYR A 29 13.12 -7.87 25.69
CA TYR A 29 12.73 -8.05 24.29
C TYR A 29 11.31 -8.62 24.13
N PHE A 30 10.94 -9.62 24.94
CA PHE A 30 9.61 -10.24 24.90
C PHE A 30 8.53 -9.41 25.62
N LEU A 31 8.90 -8.61 26.62
CA LEU A 31 7.97 -7.78 27.41
C LEU A 31 7.76 -6.38 26.83
N LEU A 32 8.66 -5.90 25.97
CA LEU A 32 8.45 -4.63 25.28
C LEU A 32 7.24 -4.77 24.35
N PRO A 33 6.16 -3.99 24.58
CA PRO A 33 4.98 -4.06 23.74
C PRO A 33 5.38 -3.71 22.31
N ALA A 34 5.12 -4.62 21.38
CA ALA A 34 5.27 -4.33 19.97
C ALA A 34 4.49 -3.05 19.66
N LYS A 35 5.15 -2.04 19.09
CA LYS A 35 4.43 -0.84 18.60
C LYS A 35 3.26 -1.32 17.75
N LYS A 36 2.05 -0.88 18.09
CA LYS A 36 0.85 -1.13 17.27
C LYS A 36 1.18 -0.76 15.83
N GLN A 37 0.92 -1.67 14.89
CA GLN A 37 1.31 -1.53 13.48
C GLN A 37 0.83 -0.19 12.89
N ASP A 38 -0.34 0.27 13.33
CA ASP A 38 -0.95 1.55 12.98
C ASP A 38 -0.08 2.80 13.22
N ALA A 39 0.85 2.75 14.16
CA ALA A 39 1.70 3.89 14.50
C ALA A 39 2.96 4.00 13.62
N THR A 40 3.23 3.01 12.78
CA THR A 40 4.42 2.98 11.92
C THR A 40 4.33 3.99 10.77
N GLU A 41 5.46 4.56 10.35
CA GLU A 41 5.49 5.46 9.18
C GLU A 41 5.03 4.75 7.90
N HIS A 42 5.26 3.45 7.79
CA HIS A 42 4.84 2.60 6.68
C HIS A 42 3.31 2.62 6.53
N VAL A 43 2.59 2.34 7.62
CA VAL A 43 1.12 2.36 7.62
C VAL A 43 0.58 3.79 7.44
N LYS A 44 1.26 4.82 7.96
CA LYS A 44 0.87 6.22 7.70
C LYS A 44 0.99 6.60 6.22
N THR A 45 2.08 6.21 5.58
CA THR A 45 2.30 6.44 4.13
C THR A 45 1.27 5.68 3.31
N PHE A 46 0.96 4.44 3.66
CA PHE A 46 -0.12 3.67 3.06
C PHE A 46 -1.48 4.36 3.21
N LYS A 47 -1.85 4.81 4.42
CA LYS A 47 -3.11 5.54 4.67
C LYS A 47 -3.21 6.82 3.83
N LYS A 48 -2.09 7.52 3.60
CA LYS A 48 -2.03 8.68 2.69
C LYS A 48 -2.31 8.28 1.23
N LEU A 49 -1.72 7.19 0.75
CA LEU A 49 -1.98 6.66 -0.59
C LEU A 49 -3.46 6.32 -0.76
N ILE A 50 -4.02 5.52 0.16
CA ILE A 50 -5.42 5.11 0.12
C ILE A 50 -6.37 6.32 0.09
N LYS A 51 -6.13 7.31 0.95
CA LYS A 51 -6.91 8.55 0.96
C LYS A 51 -6.75 9.37 -0.33
N ALA A 52 -5.61 9.26 -1.02
CA ALA A 52 -5.38 10.01 -2.25
C ALA A 52 -6.29 9.56 -3.40
N TYR A 53 -6.76 8.29 -3.43
CA TYR A 53 -7.73 7.84 -4.43
C TYR A 53 -9.01 8.69 -4.43
N SER A 54 -9.47 9.13 -3.26
CA SER A 54 -10.69 9.95 -3.15
C SER A 54 -10.52 11.41 -3.53
N THR A 55 -9.30 11.83 -3.86
CA THR A 55 -9.05 13.20 -4.32
C THR A 55 -9.25 13.35 -5.82
N LEU A 56 -9.33 12.24 -6.56
CA LEU A 56 -9.34 12.21 -8.04
C LEU A 56 -8.17 12.99 -8.67
N ARG A 57 -7.05 13.15 -7.95
CA ARG A 57 -5.85 13.86 -8.40
C ARG A 57 -4.67 12.91 -8.54
N PRO A 58 -4.15 12.68 -9.76
CA PRO A 58 -2.98 11.82 -9.96
C PRO A 58 -1.75 12.27 -9.16
N GLU A 59 -1.57 13.58 -8.96
CA GLU A 59 -0.49 14.18 -8.16
C GLU A 59 -0.55 13.74 -6.70
N ALA A 60 -1.75 13.61 -6.14
CA ALA A 60 -1.93 13.18 -4.76
C ALA A 60 -1.52 11.72 -4.58
N LEU A 61 -1.89 10.85 -5.54
CA LEU A 61 -1.53 9.43 -5.55
C LEU A 61 -0.01 9.22 -5.55
N VAL A 62 0.71 10.03 -6.31
CA VAL A 62 2.18 9.88 -6.47
C VAL A 62 2.98 10.74 -5.49
N SER A 63 2.34 11.47 -4.58
CA SER A 63 3.00 12.44 -3.69
C SER A 63 4.08 11.83 -2.80
N THR A 64 3.94 10.55 -2.45
CA THR A 64 4.90 9.79 -1.64
C THR A 64 5.68 8.76 -2.47
N ALA A 65 5.51 8.73 -3.79
CA ALA A 65 6.26 7.81 -4.65
C ALA A 65 7.76 8.12 -4.61
N SER A 66 8.57 7.06 -4.70
CA SER A 66 10.01 7.14 -4.93
C SER A 66 10.32 7.41 -6.41
N ARG A 67 11.59 7.67 -6.72
CA ARG A 67 12.05 7.84 -8.11
C ARG A 67 11.96 6.54 -8.91
N ASP A 68 12.17 5.41 -8.25
CA ASP A 68 12.20 4.07 -8.84
C ASP A 68 10.83 3.37 -8.74
N PHE A 69 9.76 4.15 -8.63
CA PHE A 69 8.41 3.63 -8.45
C PHE A 69 7.97 2.73 -9.61
N THR A 70 7.35 1.60 -9.26
CA THR A 70 6.70 0.70 -10.21
C THR A 70 5.30 0.31 -9.75
N HIS A 71 4.40 0.15 -10.71
CA HIS A 71 3.05 -0.32 -10.48
C HIS A 71 2.72 -1.53 -11.36
N THR A 72 2.25 -2.62 -10.75
CA THR A 72 1.93 -3.87 -11.47
C THR A 72 0.55 -4.37 -11.08
N VAL A 73 -0.23 -4.79 -12.08
CA VAL A 73 -1.57 -5.38 -11.88
C VAL A 73 -1.48 -6.89 -12.04
N LEU A 74 -2.16 -7.59 -11.13
CA LEU A 74 -2.34 -9.04 -11.09
C LEU A 74 -3.85 -9.36 -11.15
N PRO A 75 -4.27 -10.56 -11.57
CA PRO A 75 -3.44 -11.67 -12.04
C PRO A 75 -2.78 -11.42 -13.39
N ALA A 76 -1.67 -12.12 -13.66
CA ALA A 76 -0.92 -12.01 -14.91
C ALA A 76 -1.76 -12.36 -16.16
N SER A 77 -2.86 -13.09 -16.01
CA SER A 77 -3.80 -13.42 -17.08
C SER A 77 -4.43 -12.18 -17.73
N LEU A 78 -4.50 -11.04 -17.02
CA LEU A 78 -4.97 -9.76 -17.58
C LEU A 78 -3.98 -9.14 -18.59
N ASN A 79 -2.74 -9.65 -18.65
CA ASN A 79 -1.68 -9.20 -19.55
C ASN A 79 -1.46 -7.67 -19.54
N LEU A 80 -1.60 -7.04 -18.37
CA LEU A 80 -1.41 -5.61 -18.20
C LEU A 80 0.08 -5.30 -17.95
N PRO A 81 0.66 -4.31 -18.66
CA PRO A 81 2.06 -3.98 -18.49
C PRO A 81 2.32 -3.32 -17.13
N SER A 82 3.49 -3.59 -16.56
CA SER A 82 4.00 -2.81 -15.43
C SER A 82 4.22 -1.36 -15.85
N ARG A 83 3.90 -0.42 -14.96
CA ARG A 83 3.93 1.02 -15.25
C ARG A 83 4.96 1.71 -14.36
N PRO A 84 5.93 2.44 -14.92
CA PRO A 84 6.74 3.37 -14.15
C PRO A 84 5.89 4.58 -13.72
N LEU A 85 6.42 5.39 -12.80
CA LEU A 85 5.73 6.53 -12.17
C LEU A 85 4.90 7.40 -13.12
N ASN A 86 5.51 7.87 -14.22
CA ASN A 86 4.83 8.76 -15.17
C ASN A 86 3.69 8.07 -15.91
N ALA A 87 3.87 6.81 -16.30
CA ALA A 87 2.84 6.02 -16.96
C ALA A 87 1.69 5.69 -16.01
N PHE A 88 2.00 5.39 -14.74
CA PHE A 88 1.01 5.20 -13.69
C PHE A 88 0.19 6.48 -13.46
N LYS A 89 0.87 7.64 -13.36
CA LYS A 89 0.20 8.94 -13.20
C LYS A 89 -0.74 9.25 -14.37
N GLY A 90 -0.30 9.04 -15.60
CA GLY A 90 -1.13 9.21 -16.80
C GLY A 90 -2.35 8.27 -16.81
N HIS A 91 -2.14 7.00 -16.46
CA HIS A 91 -3.21 6.02 -16.37
C HIS A 91 -4.24 6.39 -15.29
N ALA A 92 -3.78 6.80 -14.11
CA ALA A 92 -4.66 7.26 -13.04
C ALA A 92 -5.48 8.48 -13.45
N GLY A 93 -4.90 9.42 -14.20
CA GLY A 93 -5.62 10.58 -14.74
C GLY A 93 -6.75 10.18 -15.69
N MET A 94 -6.50 9.20 -16.56
CA MET A 94 -7.54 8.66 -17.44
C MET A 94 -8.67 8.03 -16.63
N ILE A 95 -8.35 7.15 -15.67
CA ILE A 95 -9.37 6.51 -14.83
C ILE A 95 -10.16 7.55 -14.04
N PHE A 96 -9.50 8.49 -13.37
CA PHE A 96 -10.17 9.51 -12.57
C PHE A 96 -11.09 10.42 -13.39
N SER A 97 -10.80 10.64 -14.68
CA SER A 97 -11.69 11.40 -15.56
C SER A 97 -13.05 10.75 -15.82
N LEU A 98 -13.20 9.46 -15.47
CA LEU A 98 -14.46 8.72 -15.59
C LEU A 98 -15.38 8.91 -14.39
N PHE A 99 -14.89 9.44 -13.27
CA PHE A 99 -15.59 9.40 -12.00
C PHE A 99 -15.84 10.81 -11.43
N GLU A 100 -17.03 11.01 -10.88
CA GLU A 100 -17.40 12.15 -10.04
C GLU A 100 -16.92 11.92 -8.60
N SER A 101 -16.99 10.66 -8.15
CA SER A 101 -16.42 10.19 -6.90
C SER A 101 -15.74 8.86 -7.13
N PHE A 102 -14.61 8.65 -6.46
CA PHE A 102 -13.91 7.38 -6.46
C PHE A 102 -13.30 7.18 -5.09
N GLU A 103 -13.24 5.96 -4.60
CA GLU A 103 -12.55 5.65 -3.37
C GLU A 103 -11.91 4.27 -3.42
N MET A 104 -10.94 4.08 -2.55
CA MET A 104 -10.39 2.78 -2.20
C MET A 104 -10.46 2.67 -0.68
N ALA A 105 -11.14 1.65 -0.17
CA ALA A 105 -11.45 1.48 1.24
C ALA A 105 -11.00 0.09 1.73
N PRO A 106 -9.98 0.01 2.61
CA PRO A 106 -9.59 -1.23 3.26
C PRO A 106 -10.76 -1.86 4.02
N GLN A 107 -11.00 -3.14 3.77
CA GLN A 107 -12.05 -3.93 4.40
C GLN A 107 -11.49 -4.65 5.64
N PRO A 108 -12.18 -4.61 6.78
CA PRO A 108 -11.74 -5.32 7.97
C PRO A 108 -11.77 -6.83 7.75
N ASN A 109 -10.77 -7.53 8.28
CA ASN A 109 -10.77 -8.99 8.34
C ASN A 109 -11.60 -9.49 9.54
N GLY A 110 -11.71 -10.82 9.69
CA GLY A 110 -12.45 -11.44 10.80
C GLY A 110 -11.97 -11.09 12.21
N ASN A 111 -10.78 -10.48 12.35
CA ASN A 111 -10.21 -10.03 13.62
C ASN A 111 -10.36 -8.51 13.82
N GLY A 112 -10.99 -7.79 12.89
CA GLY A 112 -11.21 -6.34 12.94
C GLY A 112 -10.07 -5.50 12.34
N ASP A 113 -8.97 -6.11 11.91
CA ASP A 113 -7.85 -5.40 11.27
C ASP A 113 -8.09 -5.27 9.76
N ALA A 114 -7.97 -4.06 9.20
CA ALA A 114 -8.15 -3.82 7.77
C ALA A 114 -6.81 -3.77 6.98
N VAL A 115 -5.68 -3.71 7.68
CA VAL A 115 -4.36 -3.49 7.09
C VAL A 115 -3.32 -4.33 7.82
N HIS A 116 -2.45 -4.98 7.06
CA HIS A 116 -1.33 -5.76 7.59
C HIS A 116 0.01 -5.13 7.17
N TYR A 117 0.95 -4.95 8.12
CA TYR A 117 2.30 -4.49 7.81
C TYR A 117 3.34 -5.58 8.10
N SER A 118 4.09 -5.98 7.06
CA SER A 118 5.26 -6.86 7.18
C SER A 118 6.55 -6.05 7.25
N LYS A 119 7.27 -6.20 8.35
CA LYS A 119 8.58 -5.55 8.58
C LYS A 119 9.70 -6.18 7.75
N GLU A 120 9.60 -7.46 7.44
CA GLU A 120 10.63 -8.21 6.71
C GLU A 120 10.78 -7.70 5.27
N THR A 121 9.65 -7.30 4.66
CA THR A 121 9.59 -6.84 3.28
C THR A 121 9.26 -5.36 3.15
N ASN A 122 9.11 -4.64 4.27
CA ASN A 122 8.61 -3.27 4.33
C ASN A 122 7.33 -3.07 3.49
N THR A 123 6.40 -4.03 3.57
CA THR A 123 5.20 -4.07 2.73
C THR A 123 3.95 -3.92 3.57
N VAL A 124 3.07 -3.01 3.16
CA VAL A 124 1.72 -2.88 3.71
C VAL A 124 0.73 -3.52 2.75
N THR A 125 -0.12 -4.42 3.26
CA THR A 125 -1.11 -5.16 2.48
C THR A 125 -2.51 -4.88 3.00
N ALA A 126 -3.48 -4.72 2.10
CA ALA A 126 -4.89 -4.59 2.46
C ALA A 126 -5.78 -5.24 1.40
N HIS A 127 -6.90 -5.81 1.85
CA HIS A 127 -8.03 -6.10 0.99
C HIS A 127 -8.87 -4.82 0.90
N CYS A 128 -9.15 -4.34 -0.30
CA CYS A 128 -9.85 -3.08 -0.53
C CYS A 128 -11.06 -3.29 -1.43
N ARG A 129 -12.16 -2.63 -1.08
CA ARG A 129 -13.20 -2.27 -2.05
C ARG A 129 -12.76 -0.98 -2.74
N MET A 130 -12.94 -0.89 -4.05
CA MET A 130 -12.58 0.30 -4.82
C MET A 130 -13.62 0.60 -5.90
N GLY A 131 -13.84 1.87 -6.19
CA GLY A 131 -14.85 2.30 -7.16
C GLY A 131 -15.52 3.61 -6.79
N GLY A 132 -16.58 3.95 -7.51
CA GLY A 132 -17.41 5.11 -7.22
C GLY A 132 -18.36 5.47 -8.35
N LYS A 133 -18.84 6.72 -8.32
CA LYS A 133 -19.87 7.23 -9.23
C LYS A 133 -19.26 7.77 -10.51
N VAL A 134 -19.81 7.37 -11.65
CA VAL A 134 -19.38 7.82 -12.98
C VAL A 134 -19.79 9.28 -13.20
N THR A 135 -18.90 10.09 -13.75
CA THR A 135 -19.18 11.51 -14.03
C THR A 135 -20.00 11.70 -15.31
N ALA A 136 -20.90 12.68 -15.30
CA ALA A 136 -21.59 13.14 -16.50
C ALA A 136 -20.84 14.28 -17.23
N GLU A 137 -19.72 14.74 -16.67
CA GLU A 137 -18.97 15.90 -17.19
C GLU A 137 -18.02 15.54 -18.33
N SER A 138 -17.54 14.28 -18.38
CA SER A 138 -16.65 13.81 -19.45
C SER A 138 -17.42 13.07 -20.54
N SER A 139 -16.98 13.18 -21.79
CA SER A 139 -17.59 12.46 -22.91
C SER A 139 -17.58 10.94 -22.72
N MET A 140 -16.51 10.40 -22.14
CA MET A 140 -16.43 8.99 -21.77
C MET A 140 -17.41 8.63 -20.65
N GLY A 141 -17.52 9.46 -19.62
CA GLY A 141 -18.47 9.25 -18.52
C GLY A 141 -19.93 9.30 -18.99
N GLN A 142 -20.29 10.22 -19.88
CA GLN A 142 -21.61 10.28 -20.51
C GLN A 142 -21.94 9.00 -21.30
N LYS A 143 -20.99 8.50 -22.08
CA LYS A 143 -21.15 7.24 -22.83
C LYS A 143 -21.30 6.04 -21.89
N LEU A 144 -20.53 5.99 -20.79
CA LEU A 144 -20.70 4.95 -19.76
C LEU A 144 -22.09 5.01 -19.10
N ILE A 145 -22.58 6.20 -18.75
CA ILE A 145 -23.92 6.41 -18.21
C ILE A 145 -25.00 5.97 -19.21
N ALA A 146 -24.84 6.31 -20.50
CA ALA A 146 -25.75 5.87 -21.56
C ALA A 146 -25.78 4.34 -21.73
N SER A 147 -24.67 3.66 -21.41
CA SER A 147 -24.60 2.18 -21.34
C SER A 147 -25.18 1.58 -20.06
N GLY A 148 -25.77 2.41 -19.18
CA GLY A 148 -26.34 2.01 -17.89
C GLY A 148 -25.33 1.89 -16.74
N LEU A 149 -24.07 2.30 -16.93
CA LEU A 149 -23.05 2.28 -15.88
C LEU A 149 -22.98 3.64 -15.18
N THR A 150 -23.79 3.83 -14.14
CA THR A 150 -23.80 5.06 -13.31
C THR A 150 -22.83 4.98 -12.14
N GLU A 151 -22.49 3.77 -11.70
CA GLU A 151 -21.47 3.49 -10.69
C GLU A 151 -20.67 2.26 -11.10
N TRP A 152 -19.42 2.19 -10.66
CA TRP A 152 -18.58 1.02 -10.84
C TRP A 152 -17.84 0.70 -9.54
N TRP A 153 -17.92 -0.56 -9.11
CA TRP A 153 -17.29 -1.07 -7.89
C TRP A 153 -16.63 -2.41 -8.16
N THR A 154 -15.46 -2.61 -7.56
CA THR A 154 -14.71 -3.85 -7.58
C THR A 154 -13.96 -4.02 -6.25
N GLU A 155 -13.25 -5.14 -6.12
CA GLU A 155 -12.34 -5.41 -5.02
C GLU A 155 -10.93 -5.69 -5.55
N CYS A 156 -9.93 -5.43 -4.69
CA CYS A 156 -8.56 -5.81 -4.93
C CYS A 156 -7.81 -6.11 -3.64
N VAL A 157 -6.73 -6.88 -3.73
CA VAL A 157 -5.70 -6.94 -2.69
C VAL A 157 -4.54 -6.07 -3.13
N ILE A 158 -4.26 -5.00 -2.39
CA ILE A 158 -3.16 -4.08 -2.67
C ILE A 158 -1.97 -4.42 -1.79
N PHE A 159 -0.78 -4.44 -2.39
CA PHE A 159 0.51 -4.61 -1.74
C PHE A 159 1.36 -3.37 -2.03
N VAL A 160 1.77 -2.66 -0.98
CA VAL A 160 2.52 -1.41 -1.09
C VAL A 160 3.86 -1.59 -0.39
N GLN A 161 4.93 -1.74 -1.19
CA GLN A 161 6.28 -1.77 -0.68
C GLN A 161 6.77 -0.33 -0.48
N THR A 162 7.29 -0.04 0.71
CA THR A 162 7.88 1.26 1.02
C THR A 162 9.39 1.17 1.22
N SER A 163 10.06 2.32 1.21
CA SER A 163 11.44 2.46 1.68
C SER A 163 11.59 1.97 3.12
N PRO A 164 12.80 1.57 3.57
CA PRO A 164 13.03 1.09 4.93
C PRO A 164 12.63 2.09 6.05
N ASP A 165 12.62 3.40 5.75
CA ASP A 165 12.16 4.44 6.67
C ASP A 165 10.63 4.67 6.63
N GLY A 166 9.92 3.97 5.74
CA GLY A 166 8.47 4.05 5.55
C GLY A 166 7.97 5.32 4.88
N LYS A 167 8.84 6.21 4.38
CA LYS A 167 8.44 7.53 3.88
C LYS A 167 8.10 7.57 2.39
N ARG A 168 8.61 6.62 1.61
CA ARG A 168 8.45 6.58 0.16
C ARG A 168 7.87 5.26 -0.31
N ILE A 169 7.05 5.28 -1.34
CA ILE A 169 6.50 4.09 -1.98
C ILE A 169 7.43 3.68 -3.14
N ILE A 170 7.87 2.44 -3.11
CA ILE A 170 8.76 1.85 -4.13
C ILE A 170 7.94 1.04 -5.14
N GLU A 171 6.98 0.26 -4.65
CA GLU A 171 6.18 -0.60 -5.51
C GLU A 171 4.73 -0.61 -5.04
N VAL A 172 3.82 -0.60 -6.00
CA VAL A 172 2.42 -0.94 -5.79
C VAL A 172 2.07 -2.14 -6.65
N ARG A 173 1.61 -3.22 -6.03
CA ARG A 173 1.00 -4.35 -6.72
C ARG A 173 -0.46 -4.44 -6.35
N GLU A 174 -1.32 -4.63 -7.34
CA GLU A 174 -2.76 -4.77 -7.13
C GLU A 174 -3.21 -6.10 -7.72
N PHE A 175 -3.72 -7.01 -6.88
CA PHE A 175 -4.45 -8.18 -7.34
C PHE A 175 -5.92 -7.82 -7.46
N VAL A 176 -6.39 -7.60 -8.68
CA VAL A 176 -7.75 -7.12 -8.95
C VAL A 176 -8.69 -8.28 -9.27
N HIS A 177 -9.98 -8.04 -9.06
CA HIS A 177 -11.02 -8.94 -9.56
C HIS A 177 -11.08 -8.89 -11.10
N SER A 178 -10.40 -9.84 -11.76
CA SER A 178 -10.17 -9.83 -13.22
C SER A 178 -11.44 -9.64 -14.04
N ALA A 179 -12.51 -10.39 -13.76
CA ALA A 179 -13.76 -10.27 -14.53
C ALA A 179 -14.41 -8.87 -14.44
N LYS A 180 -14.19 -8.12 -13.35
CA LYS A 180 -14.70 -6.75 -13.19
C LYS A 180 -13.83 -5.73 -13.90
N ALA A 181 -12.52 -5.98 -13.96
CA ALA A 181 -11.60 -5.19 -14.76
C ALA A 181 -11.87 -5.37 -16.27
N GLU A 182 -12.12 -6.61 -16.71
CA GLU A 182 -12.50 -6.95 -18.07
C GLU A 182 -13.84 -6.31 -18.46
N GLU A 183 -14.86 -6.39 -17.60
CA GLU A 183 -16.16 -5.72 -17.83
C GLU A 183 -15.99 -4.21 -18.09
N LEU A 184 -15.19 -3.52 -17.27
CA LEU A 184 -14.93 -2.09 -17.45
C LEU A 184 -14.17 -1.82 -18.75
N GLN A 185 -13.18 -2.64 -19.07
CA GLN A 185 -12.41 -2.51 -20.30
C GLN A 185 -13.29 -2.71 -21.54
N GLU A 186 -14.16 -3.72 -21.54
CA GLU A 186 -15.11 -3.98 -22.62
C GLU A 186 -16.03 -2.78 -22.82
N ARG A 187 -16.62 -2.25 -21.74
CA ARG A 187 -17.47 -1.05 -21.80
C ARG A 187 -16.72 0.15 -22.35
N LEU A 188 -15.51 0.41 -21.87
CA LEU A 188 -14.67 1.50 -22.39
C LEU A 188 -14.30 1.30 -23.87
N SER A 189 -14.02 0.07 -24.29
CA SER A 189 -13.67 -0.23 -25.68
C SER A 189 -14.86 -0.11 -26.63
N GLY A 190 -16.07 -0.49 -26.20
CA GLY A 190 -17.30 -0.24 -26.96
C GLY A 190 -17.57 1.25 -27.10
N VAL A 191 -17.40 1.99 -26.00
CA VAL A 191 -17.53 3.46 -25.93
C VAL A 191 -16.53 4.20 -26.84
N LEU A 192 -15.33 3.66 -27.08
CA LEU A 192 -14.31 4.26 -27.95
C LEU A 192 -14.47 3.90 -29.44
N ARG A 193 -15.27 2.87 -29.76
CA ARG A 193 -15.52 2.43 -31.14
C ARG A 193 -16.69 3.17 -31.82
N ASP A 194 -17.53 3.81 -31.03
CA ASP A 194 -18.64 4.68 -31.45
C ASP A 194 -18.24 6.16 -31.49
#